data_AF-A0A653MF47-F1
#
_entry.id   AF-A0A653MF47-F1
#
_cell.length_a   1.000
_cell.length_b   1.000
_cell.length_c   1.000
_cell.angle_alpha   90.00
_cell.angle_beta   90.00
_cell.angle_gamma   90.00
#
_symmetry.space_group_name_H-M   'P 1'
#
loop_
_entity.id
_entity.type
_entity.pdbx_description
1 polymer ?
#
loop_
_entity_poly.entity_id
_entity_poly.type
_entity_poly.pdbx_seq_one_letter_code
_entity_poly.pdbx_strand_id
1 'polypeptide(L)'
;MPTAAYGVPPGLRREFRSYLHAAGLDGPATVEADIASAMTAPYHWLTRRIGPDGLSLTAAGWLPPVVVRAAMTELGWAVDLIGKVNREDQTLPVLQLRESAQRLGLIRKIKGRLVLTYAAKRLFDDPGGLWLFLVRSIAHRHRHDSERDATLLLLLEVAAGKRTNWADYLEAVAFGLGALGWRDPAGAELEPDTVQALLLNAREALLNLGIFERPFGPETNTVKAPGQAFARAALLS
;
A
#
# COMPACT_ATOMS: atom_id res chain seq x y z
N MET A 1 12.39 10.47 -30.47
CA MET A 1 12.51 11.93 -30.19
C MET A 1 11.72 12.67 -31.25
N PRO A 2 10.87 13.64 -30.88
CA PRO A 2 11.31 14.87 -30.25
C PRO A 2 10.94 14.99 -28.76
N THR A 3 11.87 15.58 -28.02
CA THR A 3 11.84 15.90 -26.60
C THR A 3 11.14 17.25 -26.43
N ALA A 4 9.87 17.27 -26.05
CA ALA A 4 9.24 18.48 -25.56
C ALA A 4 9.51 18.57 -24.05
N ALA A 5 10.45 19.42 -23.67
CA ALA A 5 10.62 19.83 -22.28
C ALA A 5 9.42 20.70 -21.90
N TYR A 6 8.31 20.08 -21.49
CA TYR A 6 7.21 20.78 -20.83
C TYR A 6 7.68 21.19 -19.43
N GLY A 7 8.25 22.39 -19.35
CA GLY A 7 8.43 23.04 -18.07
C GLY A 7 7.06 23.31 -17.46
N VAL A 8 6.83 22.82 -16.23
CA VAL A 8 5.64 23.11 -15.44
C VAL A 8 5.36 24.63 -15.47
N PRO A 9 4.17 25.09 -15.90
CA PRO A 9 3.83 26.51 -15.97
C PRO A 9 4.08 27.22 -14.63
N PRO A 10 4.53 28.49 -14.60
CA PRO A 10 4.88 29.18 -13.35
C PRO A 10 3.76 29.21 -12.29
N GLY A 11 2.49 29.31 -12.71
CA GLY A 11 1.33 29.23 -11.81
C GLY A 11 1.20 27.85 -11.15
N LEU A 12 1.33 26.80 -11.96
CA LEU A 12 1.32 25.41 -11.50
C LEU A 12 2.51 25.11 -10.57
N ARG A 13 3.67 25.77 -10.75
CA ARG A 13 4.81 25.64 -9.83
C ARG A 13 4.51 26.19 -8.44
N ARG A 14 3.84 27.35 -8.33
CA ARG A 14 3.50 27.96 -7.03
C ARG A 14 2.43 27.13 -6.32
N GLU A 15 1.40 26.71 -7.06
CA GLU A 15 0.35 25.82 -6.55
C GLU A 15 0.92 24.48 -6.11
N PHE A 16 1.79 23.87 -6.91
CA PHE A 16 2.47 22.63 -6.55
C PHE A 16 3.37 22.80 -5.32
N ARG A 17 4.08 23.93 -5.18
CA ARG A 17 4.88 24.21 -3.97
C ARG A 17 4.02 24.38 -2.73
N SER A 18 2.88 25.07 -2.86
CA SER A 18 1.89 25.20 -1.79
C SER A 18 1.28 23.85 -1.43
N TYR A 19 1.06 22.99 -2.42
CA TYR A 19 0.57 21.63 -2.24
C TYR A 19 1.60 20.73 -1.54
N LEU A 20 2.88 20.79 -1.93
CA LEU A 20 3.97 20.09 -1.24
C LEU A 20 4.15 20.56 0.21
N HIS A 21 4.01 21.86 0.47
CA HIS A 21 4.01 22.39 1.83
C HIS A 21 2.78 21.91 2.61
N ALA A 22 1.62 21.83 1.96
CA ALA A 22 0.40 21.29 2.56
C ALA A 22 0.48 19.78 2.87
N ALA A 23 1.35 19.03 2.19
CA ALA A 23 1.66 17.64 2.50
C ALA A 23 2.53 17.48 3.78
N GLY A 24 3.05 18.58 4.32
CA GLY A 24 3.79 18.59 5.58
C GLY A 24 5.01 17.67 5.54
N LEU A 25 5.78 17.70 4.47
CA LEU A 25 6.97 16.84 4.29
C LEU A 25 8.08 17.10 5.33
N ASP A 26 7.99 18.22 6.03
CA ASP A 26 8.80 18.61 7.18
C ASP A 26 8.37 17.94 8.50
N GLY A 27 7.22 17.27 8.52
CA GLY A 27 6.74 16.48 9.66
C GLY A 27 7.54 15.21 9.91
N PRO A 28 7.28 14.50 11.03
CA PRO A 28 8.04 13.29 11.38
C PRO A 28 7.90 12.22 10.31
N ALA A 29 9.04 11.68 9.86
CA ALA A 29 9.18 10.60 8.88
C ALA A 29 9.69 9.29 9.53
N THR A 30 9.50 9.18 10.84
CA THR A 30 9.85 8.01 11.65
C THR A 30 8.69 7.71 12.59
N VAL A 31 8.62 6.47 13.06
CA VAL A 31 7.69 6.04 14.10
C VAL A 31 8.45 5.28 15.16
N GLU A 32 7.92 5.28 16.38
CA GLU A 32 8.45 4.46 17.46
C GLU A 32 8.37 2.96 17.13
N ALA A 33 9.21 2.15 17.77
CA ALA A 33 9.37 0.74 17.43
C ALA A 33 8.09 -0.09 17.66
N ASP A 34 7.31 0.23 18.69
CA ASP A 34 6.02 -0.38 18.98
C ASP A 34 4.97 -0.04 17.92
N ILE A 35 4.95 1.20 17.43
CA ILE A 35 4.10 1.65 16.33
C ILE A 35 4.52 0.96 15.02
N ALA A 36 5.82 0.90 14.70
CA ALA A 36 6.32 0.14 13.55
C ALA A 36 5.88 -1.33 13.61
N SER A 37 5.99 -1.95 14.78
CA SER A 37 5.54 -3.32 15.02
C SER A 37 4.04 -3.48 14.79
N ALA A 38 3.20 -2.57 15.32
CA ALA A 38 1.76 -2.61 15.13
C ALA A 38 1.36 -2.43 13.65
N MET A 39 1.99 -1.49 12.94
CA MET A 39 1.72 -1.26 11.50
C MET A 39 2.11 -2.47 10.65
N THR A 40 3.22 -3.13 10.97
CA THR A 40 3.74 -4.25 10.18
C THR A 40 3.21 -5.61 10.63
N ALA A 41 2.36 -5.65 11.66
CA ALA A 41 1.84 -6.88 12.24
C ALA A 41 1.22 -7.85 11.21
N PRO A 42 0.44 -7.42 10.20
CA PRO A 42 -0.10 -8.35 9.20
C PRO A 42 0.98 -9.01 8.34
N TYR A 43 2.00 -8.26 7.93
CA TYR A 43 3.12 -8.79 7.15
C TYR A 43 3.97 -9.74 7.99
N HIS A 44 4.30 -9.34 9.21
CA HIS A 44 5.05 -10.17 10.15
C HIS A 44 4.30 -11.47 10.49
N TRP A 45 2.98 -11.39 10.70
CA TRP A 45 2.12 -12.56 10.91
C TRP A 45 2.22 -13.54 9.74
N LEU A 46 2.11 -13.05 8.50
CA LEU A 46 2.18 -13.90 7.31
C LEU A 46 3.56 -14.54 7.17
N THR A 47 4.64 -13.78 7.38
CA THR A 47 6.00 -14.33 7.27
C THR A 47 6.27 -15.38 8.34
N ARG A 48 5.79 -15.20 9.57
CA ARG A 48 5.88 -16.21 10.64
C ARG A 48 5.07 -17.47 10.31
N ARG A 49 3.86 -17.28 9.78
CA ARG A 49 3.00 -18.40 9.37
C ARG A 49 3.61 -19.23 8.25
N ILE A 50 4.36 -18.59 7.34
CA ILE A 50 5.09 -19.27 6.26
C ILE A 50 6.32 -19.99 6.79
N GLY A 51 7.08 -19.36 7.68
CA GLY A 51 8.26 -19.93 8.31
C GLY A 51 9.42 -20.25 7.34
N PRO A 52 10.53 -20.81 7.86
CA PRO A 52 11.71 -21.13 7.03
C PRO A 52 11.46 -22.25 6.02
N ASP A 53 10.57 -23.20 6.34
CA ASP A 53 10.23 -24.36 5.51
C ASP A 53 9.19 -24.04 4.41
N GLY A 54 8.60 -22.85 4.48
CA GLY A 54 7.54 -22.42 3.58
C GLY A 54 6.18 -23.07 3.86
N LEU A 55 5.16 -22.58 3.17
CA LEU A 55 3.77 -22.96 3.35
C LEU A 55 3.19 -23.53 2.07
N SER A 56 2.69 -24.76 2.13
CA SER A 56 2.00 -25.40 1.02
C SER A 56 0.65 -24.73 0.77
N LEU A 57 0.39 -24.40 -0.49
CA LEU A 57 -0.92 -23.93 -0.94
C LEU A 57 -1.83 -25.14 -1.22
N THR A 58 -3.13 -24.87 -1.31
CA THR A 58 -4.10 -25.83 -1.84
C THR A 58 -3.80 -26.13 -3.32
N ALA A 59 -4.41 -27.18 -3.88
CA ALA A 59 -4.28 -27.52 -5.29
C ALA A 59 -4.69 -26.36 -6.22
N ALA A 60 -5.65 -25.54 -5.81
CA ALA A 60 -6.09 -24.34 -6.53
C ALA A 60 -5.13 -23.14 -6.34
N GLY A 61 -4.08 -23.29 -5.53
CA GLY A 61 -3.08 -22.25 -5.31
C GLY A 61 -3.45 -21.21 -4.24
N TRP A 62 -4.43 -21.51 -3.39
CA TRP A 62 -4.86 -20.67 -2.27
C TRP A 62 -4.21 -21.06 -0.95
N LEU A 63 -4.19 -20.15 0.02
CA LEU A 63 -3.86 -20.45 1.42
C LEU A 63 -4.79 -21.54 1.95
N PRO A 64 -4.28 -22.48 2.76
CA PRO A 64 -5.12 -23.49 3.40
C PRO A 64 -6.21 -22.84 4.26
N PRO A 65 -7.44 -23.40 4.29
CA PRO A 65 -8.55 -22.81 5.07
C PRO A 65 -8.25 -22.56 6.55
N VAL A 66 -7.41 -23.39 7.17
CA VAL A 66 -6.96 -23.20 8.56
C VAL A 66 -6.11 -21.95 8.73
N VAL A 67 -5.30 -21.62 7.73
CA VAL A 67 -4.45 -20.42 7.71
C VAL A 67 -5.31 -19.18 7.51
N VAL A 68 -6.31 -19.24 6.63
CA VAL A 68 -7.26 -18.13 6.41
C VAL A 68 -8.00 -17.80 7.70
N ARG A 69 -8.55 -18.81 8.40
CA ARG A 69 -9.22 -18.59 9.70
C ARG A 69 -8.27 -17.99 10.73
N ALA A 70 -7.05 -18.53 10.83
CA ALA A 70 -6.05 -18.03 11.77
C ALA A 70 -5.71 -16.56 11.49
N ALA A 71 -5.57 -16.16 10.22
CA ALA A 71 -5.32 -14.75 9.85
C ALA A 71 -6.45 -13.84 10.38
N MET A 72 -7.69 -14.22 10.13
CA MET A 72 -8.85 -13.42 10.48
C MET A 72 -9.05 -13.29 11.99
N THR A 73 -8.78 -14.36 12.73
CA THR A 73 -8.85 -14.34 14.19
C THR A 73 -7.67 -13.59 14.81
N GLU A 74 -6.44 -13.94 14.46
CA GLU A 74 -5.23 -13.41 15.12
C GLU A 74 -4.94 -11.95 14.74
N LEU A 75 -5.36 -11.50 13.56
CA LEU A 75 -5.26 -10.08 13.15
C LEU A 75 -6.48 -9.24 13.56
N GLY A 76 -7.47 -9.85 14.21
CA GLY A 76 -8.69 -9.16 14.63
C GLY A 76 -9.49 -8.57 13.47
N TRP A 77 -9.50 -9.26 12.33
CA TRP A 77 -10.26 -8.91 11.12
C TRP A 77 -11.61 -9.62 11.06
N ALA A 78 -11.85 -10.58 11.94
CA ALA A 78 -13.10 -11.34 12.02
C ALA A 78 -14.32 -10.52 12.53
N VAL A 79 -14.17 -9.21 12.76
CA VAL A 79 -15.25 -8.35 13.24
C VAL A 79 -16.26 -8.14 12.10
N ASP A 80 -17.52 -8.50 12.35
CA ASP A 80 -18.69 -8.27 11.48
C ASP A 80 -18.78 -9.05 10.15
N LEU A 81 -17.98 -10.10 9.95
CA LEU A 81 -18.08 -10.94 8.74
C LEU A 81 -19.11 -12.07 8.88
N ILE A 82 -20.13 -12.03 8.02
CA ILE A 82 -21.11 -13.12 7.88
C ILE A 82 -20.47 -14.26 7.07
N GLY A 83 -20.25 -15.43 7.70
CA GLY A 83 -19.81 -16.65 7.01
C GLY A 83 -18.70 -17.42 7.72
N LYS A 84 -18.16 -18.47 7.07
CA LYS A 84 -17.11 -19.35 7.62
C LYS A 84 -15.69 -18.77 7.53
N VAL A 85 -15.49 -17.71 6.74
CA VAL A 85 -14.24 -16.97 6.54
C VAL A 85 -13.01 -17.90 6.41
N ASN A 86 -13.12 -18.88 5.51
CA ASN A 86 -12.16 -19.98 5.39
C ASN A 86 -11.65 -20.21 3.96
N ARG A 87 -12.06 -19.36 3.02
CA ARG A 87 -11.70 -19.41 1.60
C ARG A 87 -11.01 -18.12 1.22
N GLU A 88 -9.75 -18.19 0.81
CA GLU A 88 -8.96 -16.99 0.50
C GLU A 88 -9.58 -16.18 -0.63
N ASP A 89 -10.07 -16.84 -1.68
CA ASP A 89 -10.76 -16.24 -2.82
C ASP A 89 -12.09 -15.55 -2.45
N GLN A 90 -12.60 -15.80 -1.24
CA GLN A 90 -13.79 -15.16 -0.68
C GLN A 90 -13.47 -14.32 0.58
N THR A 91 -12.18 -14.15 0.92
CA THR A 91 -11.72 -13.41 2.10
C THR A 91 -10.72 -12.36 1.65
N LEU A 92 -11.24 -11.25 1.10
CA LEU A 92 -10.46 -10.22 0.43
C LEU A 92 -9.27 -9.69 1.25
N PRO A 93 -9.37 -9.41 2.57
CA PRO A 93 -8.22 -8.94 3.35
C PRO A 93 -7.03 -9.92 3.36
N VAL A 94 -7.32 -11.23 3.42
CA VAL A 94 -6.28 -12.27 3.43
C VAL A 94 -5.64 -12.40 2.05
N LEU A 95 -6.44 -12.35 0.99
CA LEU A 95 -5.96 -12.34 -0.38
C LEU A 95 -5.02 -11.16 -0.64
N GLN A 96 -5.47 -9.95 -0.29
CA GLN A 96 -4.72 -8.70 -0.45
C GLN A 96 -3.42 -8.71 0.36
N LEU A 97 -3.42 -9.27 1.58
CA LEU A 97 -2.21 -9.45 2.36
C LEU A 97 -1.20 -10.35 1.65
N ARG A 98 -1.61 -11.53 1.16
CA ARG A 98 -0.71 -12.44 0.44
C ARG A 98 -0.16 -11.80 -0.83
N GLU A 99 -1.03 -11.20 -1.63
CA GLU A 99 -0.65 -10.66 -2.93
C GLU A 99 0.25 -9.43 -2.79
N SER A 100 -0.06 -8.53 -1.84
CA SER A 100 0.82 -7.42 -1.52
C SER A 100 2.17 -7.89 -0.98
N ALA A 101 2.22 -8.88 -0.08
CA ALA A 101 3.48 -9.44 0.41
C ALA A 101 4.34 -10.04 -0.73
N GLN A 102 3.71 -10.65 -1.73
CA GLN A 102 4.39 -11.18 -2.91
C GLN A 102 4.91 -10.05 -3.82
N ARG A 103 4.08 -9.04 -4.10
CA ARG A 103 4.46 -7.85 -4.91
C ARG A 103 5.61 -7.07 -4.26
N LEU A 104 5.54 -6.88 -2.95
CA LEU A 104 6.57 -6.22 -2.14
C LEU A 104 7.80 -7.11 -1.90
N GLY A 105 7.82 -8.34 -2.44
CA GLY A 105 8.97 -9.24 -2.41
C GLY A 105 9.36 -9.72 -1.00
N LEU A 106 8.39 -9.83 -0.09
CA LEU A 106 8.57 -10.57 1.17
C LEU A 106 8.48 -12.09 0.92
N ILE A 107 7.64 -12.49 -0.01
CA ILE A 107 7.38 -13.91 -0.32
C ILE A 107 7.42 -14.16 -1.82
N ARG A 108 7.58 -15.43 -2.19
CA ARG A 108 7.46 -15.89 -3.58
C ARG A 108 6.74 -17.25 -3.64
N LYS A 109 6.02 -17.49 -4.72
CA LYS A 109 5.38 -18.78 -5.01
C LYS A 109 6.33 -19.67 -5.80
N ILE A 110 6.65 -20.86 -5.28
CA ILE A 110 7.47 -21.89 -5.94
C ILE A 110 6.76 -23.23 -5.83
N LYS A 111 6.46 -23.87 -6.98
CA LYS A 111 5.90 -25.23 -7.06
C LYS A 111 4.74 -25.48 -6.07
N GLY A 112 3.74 -24.59 -6.05
CA GLY A 112 2.57 -24.72 -5.16
C GLY A 112 2.84 -24.38 -3.69
N ARG A 113 3.98 -23.77 -3.35
CA ARG A 113 4.31 -23.32 -1.99
C ARG A 113 4.62 -21.83 -1.97
N LEU A 114 4.36 -21.17 -0.85
CA LEU A 114 4.91 -19.86 -0.51
C LEU A 114 6.21 -20.05 0.26
N VAL A 115 7.24 -19.28 -0.09
CA VAL A 115 8.50 -19.26 0.64
C VAL A 115 8.94 -17.82 0.88
N LEU A 116 9.64 -17.59 2.00
CA LEU A 116 10.23 -16.30 2.32
C LEU A 116 11.37 -15.94 1.35
N THR A 117 11.45 -14.68 0.94
CA THR A 117 12.64 -14.15 0.28
C THR A 117 13.79 -13.99 1.27
N TYR A 118 15.01 -13.80 0.76
CA TYR A 118 16.16 -13.54 1.64
C TYR A 118 15.97 -12.29 2.50
N ALA A 119 15.37 -11.24 1.95
CA ALA A 119 15.04 -10.02 2.68
C ALA A 119 14.08 -10.30 3.84
N ALA A 120 12.97 -11.02 3.58
CA ALA A 120 12.01 -11.36 4.64
C ALA A 120 12.62 -12.23 5.75
N LYS A 121 13.54 -13.15 5.41
CA LYS A 121 14.25 -13.96 6.40
C LYS A 121 15.13 -13.12 7.33
N ARG A 122 15.78 -12.08 6.80
CA ARG A 122 16.63 -11.18 7.60
C ARG A 122 15.84 -10.25 8.52
N LEU A 123 14.61 -9.91 8.12
CA LEU A 123 13.74 -8.98 8.82
C LEU A 123 12.76 -9.67 9.79
N PHE A 124 12.91 -10.98 9.97
CA PHE A 124 11.93 -11.82 10.68
C PHE A 124 11.70 -11.37 12.13
N ASP A 125 12.76 -10.94 12.82
CA ASP A 125 12.73 -10.45 14.21
C ASP A 125 13.10 -8.95 14.30
N ASP A 126 12.96 -8.21 13.20
CA ASP A 126 13.29 -6.78 13.11
C ASP A 126 12.10 -5.98 12.56
N PRO A 127 11.14 -5.58 13.42
CA PRO A 127 9.96 -4.81 13.00
C PRO A 127 10.31 -3.43 12.41
N GLY A 128 11.37 -2.77 12.91
CA GLY A 128 11.82 -1.49 12.39
C GLY A 128 12.41 -1.63 10.98
N GLY A 129 13.22 -2.66 10.77
CA GLY A 129 13.73 -3.01 9.45
C GLY A 129 12.63 -3.44 8.48
N LEU A 130 11.62 -4.20 8.95
CA LEU A 130 10.45 -4.55 8.13
C LEU A 130 9.65 -3.31 7.72
N TRP A 131 9.46 -2.37 8.64
CA TRP A 131 8.79 -1.10 8.36
C TRP A 131 9.56 -0.31 7.29
N LEU A 132 10.87 -0.12 7.45
CA LEU A 132 11.72 0.57 6.47
C LEU A 132 11.74 -0.14 5.11
N PHE A 133 11.74 -1.47 5.11
CA PHE A 133 11.66 -2.26 3.89
C PHE A 133 10.34 -2.01 3.15
N LEU A 134 9.22 -1.96 3.87
CA LEU A 134 7.89 -1.70 3.30
C LEU A 134 7.77 -0.26 2.79
N VAL A 135 8.28 0.71 3.54
CA VAL A 135 8.41 2.13 3.12
C VAL A 135 9.05 2.22 1.73
N ARG A 136 10.25 1.65 1.57
CA ARG A 136 10.98 1.68 0.30
C ARG A 136 10.31 0.85 -0.79
N SER A 137 9.75 -0.30 -0.43
CA SER A 137 9.15 -1.20 -1.41
C SER A 137 7.86 -0.62 -1.99
N ILE A 138 7.05 0.07 -1.20
CA ILE A 138 5.83 0.73 -1.66
C ILE A 138 6.13 1.94 -2.53
N ALA A 139 7.19 2.70 -2.23
CA ALA A 139 7.57 3.87 -3.03
C ALA A 139 8.19 3.53 -4.39
N HIS A 140 8.94 2.42 -4.46
CA HIS A 140 9.89 2.20 -5.56
C HIS A 140 9.62 0.93 -6.39
N ARG A 141 8.80 -0.02 -5.93
CA ARG A 141 8.56 -1.29 -6.66
C ARG A 141 7.30 -1.25 -7.51
N HIS A 142 7.40 -0.58 -8.65
CA HIS A 142 6.33 -0.46 -9.64
C HIS A 142 6.73 -1.09 -10.97
N ARG A 143 5.76 -1.61 -11.71
CA ARG A 143 6.01 -2.17 -13.05
C ARG A 143 6.09 -1.09 -14.11
N HIS A 144 5.31 -0.04 -13.92
CA HIS A 144 5.13 1.04 -14.88
C HIS A 144 5.34 2.40 -14.20
N ASP A 145 5.86 3.37 -14.95
CA ASP A 145 6.07 4.73 -14.46
C ASP A 145 4.75 5.39 -14.02
N SER A 146 3.63 5.08 -14.69
CA SER A 146 2.30 5.57 -14.30
C SER A 146 1.86 5.07 -12.92
N GLU A 147 2.12 3.81 -12.60
CA GLU A 147 1.83 3.25 -11.26
C GLU A 147 2.72 3.89 -10.19
N ARG A 148 4.00 4.13 -10.51
CA ARG A 148 4.94 4.80 -9.61
C ARG A 148 4.47 6.21 -9.30
N ASP A 149 4.23 7.01 -10.34
CA ASP A 149 3.85 8.41 -10.17
C ASP A 149 2.50 8.54 -9.46
N ALA A 150 1.53 7.66 -9.78
CA ALA A 150 0.26 7.59 -9.07
C ALA A 150 0.46 7.24 -7.58
N THR A 151 1.33 6.28 -7.27
CA THR A 151 1.62 5.89 -5.89
C THR A 151 2.29 7.02 -5.10
N LEU A 152 3.24 7.74 -5.71
CA LEU A 152 3.89 8.89 -5.07
C LEU A 152 2.89 10.03 -4.80
N LEU A 153 1.97 10.28 -5.72
CA LEU A 153 0.87 11.24 -5.52
C LEU A 153 -0.08 10.79 -4.41
N LEU A 154 -0.42 9.50 -4.35
CA LEU A 154 -1.21 8.94 -3.25
C LEU A 154 -0.49 9.12 -1.90
N LEU A 155 0.82 8.85 -1.85
CA LEU A 155 1.63 9.04 -0.64
C LEU A 155 1.67 10.52 -0.23
N LEU A 156 1.73 11.46 -1.17
CA LEU A 156 1.61 12.89 -0.87
C LEU A 156 0.27 13.22 -0.19
N GLU A 157 -0.83 12.69 -0.70
CA GLU A 157 -2.16 12.89 -0.11
C GLU A 157 -2.30 12.24 1.28
N VAL A 158 -1.70 11.05 1.47
CA VAL A 158 -1.65 10.38 2.77
C VAL A 158 -0.79 11.16 3.76
N ALA A 159 0.33 11.73 3.34
CA ALA A 159 1.18 12.57 4.18
C ALA A 159 0.47 13.87 4.61
N ALA A 160 -0.35 14.44 3.72
CA ALA A 160 -1.20 15.59 4.02
C ALA A 160 -2.30 15.28 5.04
N GLY A 161 -2.88 14.06 4.96
CA GLY A 161 -3.87 13.57 5.92
C GLY A 161 -5.19 14.37 5.94
N LYS A 162 -5.53 15.04 4.83
CA LYS A 162 -6.69 15.96 4.76
C LYS A 162 -7.97 15.30 4.22
N ARG A 163 -7.86 14.12 3.62
CA ARG A 163 -8.96 13.44 2.94
C ARG A 163 -9.54 12.34 3.81
N THR A 164 -10.87 12.22 3.77
CA THR A 164 -11.64 11.23 4.53
C THR A 164 -12.41 10.26 3.64
N ASN A 165 -12.60 10.60 2.35
CA ASN A 165 -13.23 9.77 1.33
C ASN A 165 -12.23 9.31 0.26
N TRP A 166 -12.34 8.06 -0.19
CA TRP A 166 -11.50 7.49 -1.26
C TRP A 166 -11.67 8.21 -2.60
N ALA A 167 -12.87 8.68 -2.93
CA ALA A 167 -13.11 9.43 -4.17
C ALA A 167 -12.22 10.68 -4.26
N ASP A 168 -12.09 11.41 -3.15
CA ASP A 168 -11.24 12.60 -3.07
C ASP A 168 -9.77 12.27 -3.34
N TYR A 169 -9.28 11.09 -2.92
CA TYR A 169 -7.91 10.65 -3.25
C TYR A 169 -7.77 10.40 -4.76
N LEU A 170 -8.76 9.75 -5.38
CA LEU A 170 -8.74 9.46 -6.82
C LEU A 170 -8.72 10.74 -7.65
N GLU A 171 -9.58 11.71 -7.32
CA GLU A 171 -9.64 13.00 -8.02
C GLU A 171 -8.31 13.75 -7.96
N ALA A 172 -7.67 13.75 -6.79
CA ALA A 172 -6.42 14.47 -6.61
C ALA A 172 -5.23 13.78 -7.28
N VAL A 173 -5.18 12.46 -7.23
CA VAL A 173 -4.17 11.69 -7.97
C VAL A 173 -4.40 11.83 -9.48
N ALA A 174 -5.65 11.84 -9.96
CA ALA A 174 -5.99 12.09 -11.36
C ALA A 174 -5.47 13.47 -11.82
N PHE A 175 -5.76 14.50 -11.04
CA PHE A 175 -5.26 15.85 -11.29
C PHE A 175 -3.72 15.89 -11.31
N GLY A 176 -3.07 15.29 -10.31
CA GLY A 176 -1.61 15.23 -10.23
C GLY A 176 -0.97 14.50 -11.41
N LEU A 177 -1.54 13.36 -11.81
CA LEU A 177 -1.11 12.62 -13.00
C LEU A 177 -1.27 13.46 -14.26
N GLY A 178 -2.39 14.18 -14.38
CA GLY A 178 -2.62 15.10 -15.49
C GLY A 178 -1.61 16.25 -15.54
N ALA A 179 -1.23 16.79 -14.37
CA ALA A 179 -0.18 17.81 -14.26
C ALA A 179 1.23 17.27 -14.62
N LEU A 180 1.48 15.97 -14.41
CA LEU A 180 2.68 15.25 -14.87
C LEU A 180 2.63 14.88 -16.36
N GLY A 181 1.52 15.16 -17.05
CA GLY A 181 1.34 14.89 -18.48
C GLY A 181 0.80 13.51 -18.81
N TRP A 182 0.36 12.73 -17.81
CA TRP A 182 -0.31 11.46 -18.06
C TRP A 182 -1.69 11.67 -18.69
N ARG A 183 -1.99 10.84 -19.68
CA ARG A 183 -3.24 10.82 -20.45
C ARG A 183 -3.62 9.38 -20.75
N ASP A 184 -4.89 9.16 -21.05
CA ASP A 184 -5.34 7.86 -21.55
C ASP A 184 -4.83 7.61 -23.00
N PRO A 185 -5.06 6.42 -23.58
CA PRO A 185 -4.65 6.15 -24.96
C PRO A 185 -5.31 7.03 -26.03
N ALA A 186 -6.45 7.66 -25.73
CA ALA A 186 -7.14 8.60 -26.62
C ALA A 186 -6.64 10.05 -26.44
N GLY A 187 -5.74 10.31 -25.49
CA GLY A 187 -5.22 11.64 -25.17
C GLY A 187 -6.09 12.43 -24.19
N ALA A 188 -7.13 11.81 -23.61
CA ALA A 188 -8.01 12.40 -22.62
C ALA A 188 -7.41 12.37 -21.21
N GLU A 189 -8.03 13.12 -20.29
CA GLU A 189 -7.69 13.05 -18.87
C GLU A 189 -8.03 11.68 -18.29
N LEU A 190 -7.31 11.29 -17.24
CA LEU A 190 -7.50 9.98 -16.62
C LEU A 190 -8.76 9.99 -15.74
N GLU A 191 -9.73 9.18 -16.11
CA GLU A 191 -10.94 8.97 -15.31
C GLU A 191 -10.62 8.30 -13.96
N PRO A 192 -11.42 8.55 -12.90
CA PRO A 192 -11.21 7.99 -11.56
C PRO A 192 -11.05 6.45 -11.54
N ASP A 193 -11.79 5.72 -12.37
CA ASP A 193 -11.69 4.26 -12.46
C ASP A 193 -10.31 3.79 -12.96
N THR A 194 -9.72 4.54 -13.89
CA THR A 194 -8.36 4.28 -14.39
C THR A 194 -7.34 4.52 -13.30
N VAL A 195 -7.49 5.60 -12.54
CA VAL A 195 -6.62 5.92 -11.39
C VAL A 195 -6.78 4.88 -10.28
N GLN A 196 -8.00 4.42 -10.03
CA GLN A 196 -8.26 3.36 -9.06
C GLN A 196 -7.51 2.07 -9.43
N ALA A 197 -7.50 1.70 -10.72
CA ALA A 197 -6.76 0.54 -11.20
C ALA A 197 -5.24 0.69 -10.98
N LEU A 198 -4.68 1.88 -11.24
CA LEU A 198 -3.26 2.19 -10.97
C LEU A 198 -2.92 2.11 -9.47
N LEU A 199 -3.84 2.52 -8.61
CA LEU A 199 -3.63 2.59 -7.16
C LEU A 199 -3.98 1.31 -6.41
N LEU A 200 -4.65 0.34 -7.03
CA LEU A 200 -5.12 -0.89 -6.38
C LEU A 200 -4.02 -1.53 -5.51
N ASN A 201 -2.86 -1.73 -6.12
CA ASN A 201 -1.72 -2.38 -5.50
C ASN A 201 -1.14 -1.61 -4.29
N ALA A 202 -1.08 -0.28 -4.40
CA ALA A 202 -0.59 0.59 -3.33
C ALA A 202 -1.61 0.64 -2.19
N ARG A 203 -2.89 0.88 -2.52
CA ARG A 203 -3.98 0.96 -1.55
C ARG A 203 -4.08 -0.29 -0.69
N GLU A 204 -3.99 -1.47 -1.30
CA GLU A 204 -3.96 -2.74 -0.57
C GLU A 204 -2.84 -2.81 0.46
N ALA A 205 -1.64 -2.33 0.11
CA ALA A 205 -0.52 -2.32 1.03
C ALA A 205 -0.75 -1.33 2.18
N LEU A 206 -1.30 -0.14 1.90
CA LEU A 206 -1.62 0.86 2.93
C LEU A 206 -2.73 0.38 3.88
N LEU A 207 -3.73 -0.35 3.37
CA LEU A 207 -4.77 -0.99 4.18
C LEU A 207 -4.18 -2.05 5.11
N ASN A 208 -3.28 -2.90 4.60
CA ASN A 208 -2.58 -3.90 5.41
C ASN A 208 -1.65 -3.27 6.47
N LEU A 209 -1.16 -2.06 6.25
CA LEU A 209 -0.39 -1.30 7.24
C LEU A 209 -1.27 -0.60 8.29
N GLY A 210 -2.59 -0.66 8.15
CA GLY A 210 -3.53 -0.01 9.07
C GLY A 210 -3.44 1.53 9.05
N ILE A 211 -3.00 2.11 7.92
CA ILE A 211 -2.79 3.56 7.73
C ILE A 211 -4.08 4.35 7.92
N PHE A 212 -5.20 3.79 7.49
CA PHE A 212 -6.52 4.39 7.60
C PHE A 212 -7.25 3.96 8.86
N GLU A 213 -8.19 4.78 9.33
CA GLU A 213 -9.18 4.38 10.33
C GLU A 213 -10.00 3.17 9.85
N ARG A 214 -10.43 2.33 10.81
CA ARG A 214 -11.07 1.04 10.49
C ARG A 214 -12.45 1.27 9.82
N PRO A 215 -12.92 0.32 9.00
CA PRO A 215 -13.93 0.58 7.96
C PRO A 215 -15.39 0.67 8.44
N PHE A 216 -15.65 0.87 9.74
CA PHE A 216 -17.01 0.90 10.27
C PHE A 216 -17.36 2.32 10.77
N GLY A 217 -17.55 3.23 9.82
CA GLY A 217 -17.96 4.62 10.06
C GLY A 217 -17.83 5.51 8.82
N PRO A 218 -18.37 6.74 8.82
CA PRO A 218 -18.24 7.67 7.69
C PRO A 218 -16.79 8.08 7.37
N GLU A 219 -15.84 7.77 8.26
CA GLU A 219 -14.41 8.16 8.21
C GLU A 219 -13.46 7.03 7.72
N THR A 220 -13.97 6.09 6.92
CA THR A 220 -13.24 4.88 6.46
C THR A 220 -11.90 5.10 5.74
N ASN A 221 -11.56 6.33 5.33
CA ASN A 221 -10.27 6.64 4.67
C ASN A 221 -9.53 7.82 5.34
N THR A 222 -9.88 8.18 6.58
CA THR A 222 -9.10 9.14 7.38
C THR A 222 -7.76 8.52 7.75
N VAL A 223 -6.66 9.25 7.52
CA VAL A 223 -5.29 8.77 7.79
C VAL A 223 -4.90 9.01 9.23
N LYS A 224 -4.41 7.97 9.90
CA LYS A 224 -3.84 8.07 11.26
C LYS A 224 -2.46 8.74 11.22
N ALA A 225 -2.05 9.38 12.32
CA ALA A 225 -0.73 10.02 12.41
C ALA A 225 0.46 9.11 12.02
N PRO A 226 0.52 7.81 12.44
CA PRO A 226 1.55 6.89 11.95
C PRO A 226 1.54 6.66 10.44
N GLY A 227 0.36 6.73 9.81
CA GLY A 227 0.21 6.62 8.37
C GLY A 227 0.78 7.82 7.63
N GLN A 228 0.61 9.04 8.16
CA GLN A 228 1.26 10.23 7.61
C GLN A 228 2.79 10.11 7.71
N ALA A 229 3.31 9.63 8.85
CA ALA A 229 4.74 9.43 9.04
C ALA A 229 5.32 8.38 8.08
N PHE A 230 4.59 7.27 7.86
CA PHE A 230 4.95 6.27 6.86
C PHE A 230 5.02 6.88 5.45
N ALA A 231 4.04 7.69 5.08
CA ALA A 231 4.00 8.30 3.75
C ALA A 231 5.15 9.31 3.55
N ARG A 232 5.45 10.13 4.57
CA ARG A 232 6.63 11.02 4.55
C ARG A 232 7.93 10.22 4.42
N ALA A 233 8.07 9.14 5.18
CA ALA A 233 9.24 8.27 5.09
C ALA A 233 9.40 7.69 3.68
N ALA A 234 8.31 7.29 3.03
CA ALA A 234 8.33 6.73 1.68
C ALA A 234 8.78 7.76 0.64
N LEU A 235 8.28 8.98 0.75
CA LEU A 235 8.64 10.10 -0.13
C LEU A 235 10.10 10.57 0.04
N LEU A 236 10.71 10.32 1.20
CA LEU A 236 12.10 10.70 1.51
C LEU A 236 13.12 9.56 1.31
N SER A 237 12.65 8.37 0.91
CA SER A 237 13.46 7.13 0.89
C SER A 237 14.21 6.82 -0.38
#